data_AF-A0A1I4U3E7-F1
#
_entry.id   AF-A0A1I4U3E7-F1
#
_cell.length_a   1.000
_cell.length_b   1.000
_cell.length_c   1.000
_cell.angle_alpha   90.00
_cell.angle_beta   90.00
_cell.angle_gamma   90.00
#
_symmetry.space_group_name_H-M   'P 1'
#
loop_
_entity.id
_entity.type
_entity.pdbx_description
1 polymer ?
#
loop_
_entity_poly.entity_id
_entity_poly.type
_entity_poly.pdbx_seq_one_letter_code
_entity_poly.pdbx_strand_id
1 'polypeptide(L)'
;MIRRTLTAAAAFAAAALTVVPASAQYADGGIKIGILTDMSGGYSDLAGRGSVTAAQLAVEDFGRPINGRPVELIFADHQNKADIASSIARRWFDTEGVDAIFDTNSSVAGLAVREVARSKGKIDINSGAGSMALTNAACSPTGAHWTWDTYSLAAGTASALADDPKNT
;
A
#
# COMPACT_ATOMS: atom_id res chain seq x y z
N MET A 1 7.88 -64.36 13.59
CA MET A 1 8.11 -62.90 13.59
C MET A 1 8.13 -62.29 12.18
N ILE A 2 7.23 -62.68 11.25
CA ILE A 2 7.26 -62.20 9.85
C ILE A 2 5.90 -61.63 9.39
N ARG A 3 4.91 -61.51 10.28
CA ARG A 3 3.56 -61.02 9.94
C ARG A 3 3.27 -59.56 10.37
N ARG A 4 4.26 -58.85 10.91
CA ARG A 4 4.07 -57.49 11.46
C ARG A 4 4.66 -56.36 10.61
N THR A 5 5.28 -56.66 9.48
CA THR A 5 6.02 -55.68 8.66
C THR A 5 5.31 -55.21 7.40
N LEU A 6 4.10 -55.68 7.10
CA LEU A 6 3.39 -55.33 5.86
C LEU A 6 2.34 -54.20 6.00
N THR A 7 2.05 -53.73 7.20
CA THR A 7 1.04 -52.67 7.43
C THR A 7 1.59 -51.24 7.44
N ALA A 8 2.90 -51.05 7.29
CA ALA A 8 3.51 -49.70 7.33
C ALA A 8 3.64 -49.02 5.96
N ALA A 9 3.44 -49.74 4.85
CA ALA A 9 3.64 -49.20 3.50
C ALA A 9 2.38 -48.54 2.88
N ALA A 10 1.19 -48.72 3.47
CA ALA A 10 -0.06 -48.19 2.91
C ALA A 10 -0.45 -46.79 3.41
N ALA A 11 0.20 -46.27 4.46
CA ALA A 11 -0.17 -44.99 5.07
C ALA A 11 0.54 -43.78 4.44
N PHE A 12 1.55 -43.98 3.58
CA PHE A 12 2.30 -42.88 2.95
C PHE A 12 1.72 -42.42 1.60
N ALA A 13 0.70 -43.10 1.08
CA ALA A 13 0.12 -42.80 -0.24
C ALA A 13 -1.00 -41.75 -0.23
N ALA A 14 -1.41 -41.24 0.95
CA ALA A 14 -2.55 -40.32 1.08
C ALA A 14 -2.15 -38.83 1.25
N ALA A 15 -0.86 -38.49 1.27
CA ALA A 15 -0.39 -37.11 1.47
C ALA A 15 0.00 -36.38 0.18
N ALA A 16 -0.33 -36.92 -1.00
CA ALA A 16 -0.31 -36.17 -2.24
C ALA A 16 -1.57 -35.28 -2.31
N LEU A 17 -1.73 -34.38 -1.33
CA LEU A 17 -2.53 -33.18 -1.49
C LEU A 17 -1.87 -32.42 -2.64
N THR A 18 -2.50 -32.50 -3.80
CA THR A 18 -2.24 -31.60 -4.92
C THR A 18 -2.21 -30.19 -4.34
N VAL A 19 -1.03 -29.58 -4.37
CA VAL A 19 -0.89 -28.14 -4.18
C VAL A 19 -1.56 -27.52 -5.40
N VAL A 20 -2.88 -27.42 -5.36
CA VAL A 20 -3.62 -26.58 -6.29
C VAL A 20 -3.10 -25.19 -5.98
N PRO A 21 -2.47 -24.49 -6.94
CA PRO A 21 -2.08 -23.11 -6.71
C PRO A 21 -3.37 -22.40 -6.29
N ALA A 22 -3.36 -21.81 -5.10
CA ALA A 22 -4.44 -20.94 -4.67
C ALA A 22 -4.42 -19.76 -5.65
N SER A 23 -5.16 -19.88 -6.75
CA SER A 23 -5.60 -18.76 -7.55
C SER A 23 -6.42 -17.93 -6.58
N ALA A 24 -5.82 -16.88 -6.03
CA ALA A 24 -6.56 -15.88 -5.28
C ALA A 24 -7.81 -15.57 -6.11
N GLN A 25 -8.99 -15.77 -5.54
CA GLN A 25 -10.25 -15.52 -6.21
C GLN A 25 -10.34 -14.01 -6.40
N TYR A 26 -9.76 -13.54 -7.50
CA TYR A 26 -9.86 -12.16 -7.92
C TYR A 26 -11.31 -11.94 -8.32
N ALA A 27 -12.01 -11.05 -7.61
CA ALA A 27 -13.36 -10.65 -7.99
C ALA A 27 -13.37 -10.15 -9.45
N ASP A 28 -14.36 -10.56 -10.22
CA ASP A 28 -14.51 -10.27 -11.64
C ASP A 28 -14.43 -8.75 -11.90
N GLY A 29 -13.29 -8.26 -12.38
CA GLY A 29 -13.02 -6.83 -12.63
C GLY A 29 -11.53 -6.51 -12.81
N GLY A 30 -11.19 -5.31 -13.31
CA GLY A 30 -9.80 -4.83 -13.36
C GLY A 30 -9.16 -4.67 -11.97
N ILE A 31 -7.83 -4.49 -11.90
CA ILE A 31 -7.13 -4.12 -10.67
C ILE A 31 -7.29 -2.62 -10.48
N LYS A 32 -8.00 -2.19 -9.44
CA LYS A 32 -8.34 -0.78 -9.25
C LYS A 32 -7.43 -0.11 -8.24
N ILE A 33 -6.69 0.90 -8.69
CA ILE A 33 -5.73 1.67 -7.89
C ILE A 33 -6.27 3.09 -7.69
N GLY A 34 -6.33 3.52 -6.44
CA GLY A 34 -6.77 4.85 -6.06
C GLY A 34 -5.61 5.77 -5.70
N ILE A 35 -5.51 6.94 -6.35
CA ILE A 35 -4.59 8.02 -5.95
C ILE A 35 -5.35 8.99 -5.06
N LEU A 36 -5.09 8.97 -3.75
CA LEU A 36 -5.76 9.84 -2.77
C LEU A 36 -4.76 10.89 -2.30
N THR A 37 -4.94 12.13 -2.76
CA THR A 37 -3.99 13.23 -2.52
C THR A 37 -4.74 14.54 -2.30
N ASP A 38 -4.03 15.56 -1.82
CA ASP A 38 -4.48 16.94 -1.82
C ASP A 38 -4.45 17.50 -3.25
N MET A 39 -5.61 17.84 -3.80
CA MET A 39 -5.71 18.44 -5.15
C MET A 39 -5.90 19.96 -5.12
N SER A 40 -6.39 20.48 -4.00
CA SER A 40 -6.85 21.87 -3.88
C SER A 40 -6.23 22.64 -2.72
N GLY A 41 -5.62 21.94 -1.77
CA GLY A 41 -4.97 22.53 -0.60
C GLY A 41 -3.49 22.82 -0.79
N GLY A 42 -2.81 23.04 0.34
CA GLY A 42 -1.42 23.52 0.39
C GLY A 42 -0.36 22.52 -0.11
N TYR A 43 -0.73 21.25 -0.33
CA TYR A 43 0.19 20.25 -0.87
C TYR A 43 -0.10 19.89 -2.33
N SER A 44 -1.01 20.61 -2.99
CA SER A 44 -1.43 20.33 -4.38
C SER A 44 -0.31 20.47 -5.41
N ASP A 45 0.59 21.43 -5.23
CA ASP A 45 1.76 21.62 -6.12
C ASP A 45 2.85 20.55 -5.90
N LEU A 46 2.98 20.02 -4.67
CA LEU A 46 3.96 18.96 -4.36
C LEU A 46 3.51 17.58 -4.84
N ALA A 47 2.21 17.37 -4.99
CA ALA A 47 1.59 16.11 -5.34
C ALA A 47 0.40 16.34 -6.28
N GLY A 48 -0.83 16.13 -5.80
CA GLY A 48 -2.05 16.55 -6.47
C GLY A 48 -2.18 15.94 -7.87
N ARG A 49 -2.40 16.79 -8.87
CA ARG A 49 -2.50 16.34 -10.28
C ARG A 49 -1.20 15.72 -10.78
N GLY A 50 -0.05 16.16 -10.28
CA GLY A 50 1.25 15.57 -10.61
C GLY A 50 1.31 14.09 -10.25
N SER A 51 0.83 13.71 -9.06
CA SER A 51 0.77 12.31 -8.62
C SER A 51 -0.12 11.45 -9.50
N VAL A 52 -1.26 11.98 -9.96
CA VAL A 52 -2.17 11.26 -10.86
C VAL A 52 -1.50 11.02 -12.21
N THR A 53 -0.90 12.05 -12.80
CA THR A 53 -0.17 11.92 -14.07
C THR A 53 0.98 10.94 -13.95
N ALA A 54 1.76 10.99 -12.86
CA ALA A 54 2.85 10.04 -12.62
C ALA A 54 2.35 8.59 -12.52
N ALA A 55 1.22 8.36 -11.84
CA ALA A 55 0.61 7.04 -11.76
C ALA A 55 0.10 6.55 -13.13
N GLN A 56 -0.48 7.44 -13.94
CA GLN A 56 -0.93 7.13 -15.30
C GLN A 56 0.24 6.70 -16.18
N LEU A 57 1.33 7.48 -16.18
CA LEU A 57 2.55 7.13 -16.91
C LEU A 57 3.13 5.78 -16.43
N ALA A 58 3.12 5.51 -15.12
CA ALA A 58 3.60 4.22 -14.61
C ALA A 58 2.74 3.03 -15.08
N VAL A 59 1.42 3.21 -15.21
CA VAL A 59 0.51 2.18 -15.74
C VAL A 59 0.71 1.99 -17.25
N GLU A 60 0.90 3.09 -17.99
CA GLU A 60 1.21 3.07 -19.42
C GLU A 60 2.55 2.36 -19.69
N ASP A 61 3.59 2.67 -18.92
CA ASP A 61 4.92 2.05 -19.01
C ASP A 61 4.88 0.56 -18.65
N PHE A 62 4.05 0.17 -17.67
CA PHE A 62 3.85 -1.24 -17.37
C PHE A 62 3.23 -1.98 -18.58
N GLY A 63 2.33 -1.32 -19.32
CA GLY A 63 1.99 -1.64 -20.70
C GLY A 63 1.26 -2.97 -20.94
N ARG A 64 0.88 -3.70 -19.88
CA ARG A 64 0.23 -5.01 -19.98
C ARG A 64 -0.74 -5.29 -18.84
N PRO A 65 -1.77 -6.12 -19.06
CA PRO A 65 -2.62 -6.62 -17.99
C PRO A 65 -1.83 -7.48 -16.99
N ILE A 66 -2.26 -7.47 -15.73
CA ILE A 66 -1.76 -8.36 -14.67
C ILE A 66 -2.70 -9.56 -14.60
N ASN A 67 -2.21 -10.75 -14.95
CA ASN A 67 -3.03 -11.98 -15.00
C ASN A 67 -4.31 -11.81 -15.84
N GLY A 68 -4.23 -11.06 -16.95
CA GLY A 68 -5.37 -10.78 -17.82
C GLY A 68 -6.31 -9.67 -17.33
N ARG A 69 -6.05 -9.06 -16.17
CA ARG A 69 -6.84 -7.95 -15.61
C ARG A 69 -6.19 -6.60 -15.96
N PRO A 70 -6.94 -5.63 -16.53
CA PRO A 70 -6.43 -4.28 -16.76
C PRO A 70 -6.22 -3.55 -15.43
N VAL A 71 -5.33 -2.56 -15.41
CA VAL A 71 -5.20 -1.65 -14.27
C VAL A 71 -6.11 -0.44 -14.49
N GLU A 72 -6.98 -0.16 -13.55
CA GLU A 72 -7.88 0.99 -13.54
C GLU A 72 -7.37 2.01 -12.51
N LEU A 73 -7.12 3.25 -12.95
CA LEU A 73 -6.75 4.34 -12.06
C LEU A 73 -7.95 5.23 -11.75
N ILE A 74 -8.19 5.47 -10.47
CA ILE A 74 -9.10 6.51 -9.99
C ILE A 74 -8.34 7.47 -9.08
N PHE A 75 -8.88 8.66 -8.88
CA PHE A 75 -8.29 9.64 -7.97
C PHE A 75 -9.37 10.43 -7.24
N ALA A 76 -9.02 10.98 -6.07
CA ALA A 76 -9.89 11.91 -5.35
C ALA A 76 -9.07 12.90 -4.52
N ASP A 77 -9.70 14.03 -4.22
CA ASP A 77 -9.16 15.06 -3.36
C ASP A 77 -9.55 14.82 -1.91
N HIS A 78 -8.55 14.62 -1.04
CA HIS A 78 -8.80 14.51 0.40
C HIS A 78 -8.83 15.88 1.11
N GLN A 79 -8.53 16.98 0.41
CA GLN A 79 -8.62 18.37 0.90
C GLN A 79 -7.82 18.63 2.18
N ASN A 80 -6.68 17.94 2.32
CA ASN A 80 -5.89 17.90 3.55
C ASN A 80 -6.70 17.64 4.85
N LYS A 81 -7.75 16.81 4.80
CA LYS A 81 -8.66 16.52 5.92
C LYS A 81 -8.78 15.02 6.19
N ALA A 82 -8.55 14.62 7.44
CA ALA A 82 -8.51 13.21 7.84
C ALA A 82 -9.88 12.50 7.74
N ASP A 83 -10.96 13.19 8.05
CA ASP A 83 -12.33 12.67 7.96
C ASP A 83 -12.73 12.44 6.49
N ILE A 84 -12.42 13.37 5.59
CA ILE A 84 -12.64 13.21 4.15
C ILE A 84 -11.79 12.07 3.60
N ALA A 85 -10.49 12.04 3.90
CA ALA A 85 -9.58 10.98 3.45
C ALA A 85 -10.09 9.59 3.85
N SER A 86 -10.43 9.41 5.14
CA SER A 86 -10.91 8.13 5.65
C SER A 86 -12.30 7.75 5.13
N SER A 87 -13.18 8.73 4.89
CA SER A 87 -14.49 8.51 4.26
C SER A 87 -14.35 8.02 2.81
N ILE A 88 -13.48 8.66 2.02
CA ILE A 88 -13.17 8.24 0.65
C ILE A 88 -12.56 6.84 0.66
N ALA A 89 -11.56 6.58 1.51
CA ALA A 89 -10.92 5.26 1.60
C ALA A 89 -11.94 4.15 1.95
N ARG A 90 -12.86 4.40 2.90
CA ARG A 90 -13.93 3.45 3.23
C ARG A 90 -14.82 3.15 2.03
N ARG A 91 -15.35 4.20 1.38
CA ARG A 91 -16.19 4.04 0.16
C ARG A 91 -15.46 3.28 -0.94
N TRP A 92 -14.21 3.63 -1.19
CA TRP A 92 -13.36 3.01 -2.20
C TRP A 92 -13.16 1.52 -1.96
N PHE A 93 -12.82 1.13 -0.74
CA PHE A 93 -12.62 -0.28 -0.42
C PHE A 93 -13.92 -1.06 -0.30
N ASP A 94 -14.97 -0.48 0.29
CA ASP A 94 -16.20 -1.21 0.63
C ASP A 94 -17.19 -1.30 -0.53
N THR A 95 -17.23 -0.28 -1.39
CA THR A 95 -18.30 -0.13 -2.39
C THR A 95 -17.77 -0.06 -3.81
N GLU A 96 -16.59 0.52 -4.02
CA GLU A 96 -16.06 0.74 -5.38
C GLU A 96 -14.99 -0.28 -5.78
N GLY A 97 -14.64 -1.21 -4.89
CA GLY A 97 -13.73 -2.32 -5.19
C GLY A 97 -12.29 -1.88 -5.44
N VAL A 98 -11.81 -0.80 -4.81
CA VAL A 98 -10.40 -0.41 -4.87
C VAL A 98 -9.53 -1.48 -4.21
N ASP A 99 -8.43 -1.82 -4.85
CA ASP A 99 -7.49 -2.83 -4.37
C ASP A 99 -6.38 -2.20 -3.52
N ALA A 100 -5.93 -1.00 -3.89
CA ALA A 100 -4.84 -0.30 -3.22
C ALA A 100 -5.00 1.23 -3.32
N ILE A 101 -4.57 1.93 -2.28
CA ILE A 101 -4.47 3.40 -2.26
C ILE A 101 -3.01 3.82 -2.25
N PHE A 102 -2.66 4.82 -3.06
CA PHE A 102 -1.31 5.37 -3.17
C PHE A 102 -1.28 6.88 -2.90
N ASP A 103 -0.04 7.38 -2.69
CA ASP A 103 0.36 8.76 -2.45
C ASP A 103 0.09 9.27 -1.04
N THR A 104 -1.14 9.72 -0.75
CA THR A 104 -1.52 10.41 0.50
C THR A 104 -0.43 11.34 1.06
N ASN A 105 -0.37 12.54 0.51
CA ASN A 105 0.68 13.53 0.73
C ASN A 105 0.60 14.32 2.05
N SER A 106 -0.34 13.97 2.93
CA SER A 106 -0.53 14.60 4.24
C SER A 106 -0.46 13.56 5.34
N SER A 107 0.33 13.81 6.39
CA SER A 107 0.44 12.88 7.53
C SER A 107 -0.89 12.62 8.24
N VAL A 108 -1.78 13.61 8.32
CA VAL A 108 -3.11 13.43 8.94
C VAL A 108 -4.04 12.60 8.07
N ALA A 109 -3.98 12.79 6.75
CA ALA A 109 -4.73 11.97 5.81
C ALA A 109 -4.17 10.54 5.74
N GLY A 110 -2.84 10.40 5.69
CA GLY A 110 -2.12 9.14 5.58
C GLY A 110 -2.41 8.21 6.75
N LEU A 111 -2.37 8.74 7.97
CA LEU A 111 -2.73 7.96 9.17
C LEU A 111 -4.22 7.55 9.17
N ALA A 112 -5.11 8.42 8.69
CA ALA A 112 -6.53 8.10 8.61
C ALA A 112 -6.83 7.01 7.55
N VAL A 113 -6.16 7.07 6.40
CA VAL A 113 -6.25 6.06 5.33
C VAL A 113 -5.63 4.74 5.80
N ARG A 114 -4.46 4.79 6.44
CA ARG A 114 -3.76 3.64 7.02
C ARG A 114 -4.66 2.86 7.98
N GLU A 115 -5.39 3.55 8.87
CA GLU A 115 -6.28 2.85 9.80
C GLU A 115 -7.42 2.12 9.08
N VAL A 116 -8.00 2.74 8.07
CA VAL A 116 -9.04 2.11 7.25
C VAL A 116 -8.47 0.92 6.45
N ALA A 117 -7.34 1.09 5.79
CA ALA A 117 -6.71 0.04 5.00
C ALA A 117 -6.30 -1.16 5.88
N ARG A 118 -5.67 -0.89 7.03
CA ARG A 118 -5.23 -1.89 8.01
C ARG A 118 -6.40 -2.71 8.56
N SER A 119 -7.50 -2.05 8.94
CA SER A 119 -8.70 -2.75 9.44
C SER A 119 -9.38 -3.64 8.39
N LYS A 120 -9.14 -3.38 7.11
CA LYS A 120 -9.73 -4.12 5.97
C LYS A 120 -8.75 -5.07 5.29
N GLY A 121 -7.50 -5.13 5.72
CA GLY A 121 -6.43 -5.89 5.04
C GLY A 121 -6.16 -5.42 3.61
N LYS A 122 -6.40 -4.12 3.33
CA LYS A 122 -6.15 -3.50 2.03
C LYS A 122 -4.77 -2.84 1.98
N ILE A 123 -4.27 -2.62 0.77
CA ILE A 123 -2.96 -2.02 0.56
C ILE A 123 -3.07 -0.50 0.62
N ASP A 124 -2.17 0.14 1.36
CA ASP A 124 -1.95 1.58 1.33
C ASP A 124 -0.46 1.91 1.25
N ILE A 125 -0.06 2.71 0.27
CA ILE A 125 1.33 3.09 0.06
C ILE A 125 1.43 4.61 0.13
N ASN A 126 2.02 5.09 1.21
CA ASN A 126 2.18 6.52 1.47
C ASN A 126 3.50 7.01 0.89
N SER A 127 3.44 7.97 -0.04
CA SER A 127 4.58 8.58 -0.71
C SER A 127 4.81 10.05 -0.35
N GLY A 128 3.84 10.74 0.25
CA GLY A 128 4.07 12.13 0.69
C GLY A 128 3.88 12.38 2.19
N ALA A 129 3.12 11.54 2.90
CA ALA A 129 3.05 11.61 4.36
C ALA A 129 4.41 11.30 5.01
N GLY A 130 4.84 12.12 5.98
CA GLY A 130 6.17 12.00 6.60
C GLY A 130 6.17 11.44 8.03
N SER A 131 5.01 11.28 8.66
CA SER A 131 4.95 10.86 10.07
C SER A 131 5.53 9.46 10.29
N MET A 132 6.53 9.35 11.16
CA MET A 132 7.09 8.06 11.61
C MET A 132 6.05 7.12 12.21
N ALA A 133 4.88 7.62 12.64
CA ALA A 133 3.82 6.75 13.14
C ALA A 133 3.41 5.69 12.09
N LEU A 134 3.49 6.00 10.79
CA LEU A 134 3.18 5.06 9.70
C LEU A 134 4.08 3.81 9.70
N THR A 135 5.29 3.89 10.23
CA THR A 135 6.23 2.77 10.35
C THR A 135 6.48 2.35 11.80
N ASN A 136 5.71 2.90 12.75
CA ASN A 136 5.78 2.60 14.17
C ASN A 136 4.39 2.31 14.73
N ALA A 137 3.79 3.23 15.48
CA ALA A 137 2.52 3.00 16.20
C ALA A 137 1.33 2.64 15.30
N ALA A 138 1.34 3.08 14.04
CA ALA A 138 0.34 2.80 13.01
C ALA A 138 0.90 1.94 11.87
N CYS A 139 1.88 1.07 12.16
CA CYS A 139 2.37 0.11 11.18
C CYS A 139 1.25 -0.82 10.71
N SER A 140 1.34 -1.29 9.46
CA SER A 140 0.38 -2.21 8.86
C SER A 140 1.10 -3.31 8.10
N PRO A 141 0.64 -4.58 8.18
CA PRO A 141 1.22 -5.67 7.42
C PRO A 141 1.05 -5.51 5.89
N THR A 142 0.10 -4.70 5.46
CA THR A 142 -0.21 -4.43 4.05
C THR A 142 0.10 -2.99 3.63
N GLY A 143 0.62 -2.18 4.56
CA GLY A 143 0.92 -0.78 4.33
C GLY A 143 2.41 -0.56 4.09
N ALA A 144 2.76 0.37 3.19
CA ALA A 144 4.12 0.82 2.98
C ALA A 144 4.25 2.34 3.20
N HIS A 145 5.43 2.74 3.65
CA HIS A 145 5.85 4.13 3.74
C HIS A 145 7.06 4.27 2.82
N TRP A 146 6.86 4.91 1.67
CA TRP A 146 7.66 4.61 0.49
C TRP A 146 8.89 5.50 0.30
N THR A 147 8.77 6.79 0.60
CA THR A 147 9.72 7.80 0.09
C THR A 147 10.65 8.36 1.15
N TRP A 148 10.13 8.76 2.30
CA TRP A 148 10.86 9.40 3.38
C TRP A 148 10.02 9.41 4.67
N ASP A 149 10.65 9.67 5.82
CA ASP A 149 9.95 9.99 7.06
C ASP A 149 10.67 11.10 7.85
N THR A 150 10.06 11.55 8.94
CA THR A 150 10.66 12.60 9.79
C THR A 150 11.96 12.14 10.47
N TYR A 151 12.21 10.83 10.62
CA TYR A 151 13.49 10.33 11.11
C TYR A 151 14.58 10.48 10.07
N SER A 152 14.36 10.00 8.84
CA SER A 152 15.36 10.11 7.77
C SER A 152 15.73 11.56 7.50
N LEU A 153 14.74 12.46 7.56
CA LEU A 153 14.96 13.90 7.41
C LEU A 153 15.78 14.48 8.57
N ALA A 154 15.40 14.17 9.82
CA ALA A 154 16.09 14.69 11.00
C ALA A 154 17.51 14.12 11.15
N ALA A 155 17.67 12.81 11.02
CA ALA A 155 18.95 12.12 11.13
C ALA A 155 19.93 12.60 10.07
N GLY A 156 19.49 12.71 8.81
CA GLY A 156 20.33 13.22 7.73
C GLY A 156 20.78 14.67 7.96
N THR A 157 19.84 15.55 8.33
CA THR A 157 20.12 16.97 8.55
C THR A 157 21.02 17.19 9.77
N ALA A 158 20.69 16.55 10.90
CA ALA A 158 21.43 16.72 12.14
C ALA A 158 22.86 16.18 12.03
N SER A 159 23.05 15.02 11.37
CA SER A 159 24.39 14.46 11.16
C SER A 159 25.23 15.38 10.28
N ALA A 160 24.66 15.91 9.19
CA ALA A 160 25.38 16.84 8.33
C ALA A 160 25.82 18.14 9.05
N LEU A 161 24.99 18.66 9.96
CA LEU A 161 25.34 19.84 10.75
C LEU A 161 26.40 19.54 11.82
N ALA A 162 26.35 18.37 12.44
CA ALA A 162 27.33 17.95 13.44
C ALA A 162 28.71 17.70 12.84
N ASP A 163 28.76 17.23 11.59
CA ASP A 163 30.00 16.97 10.85
C ASP A 163 30.56 18.22 10.16
N ASP A 164 29.83 19.35 10.12
CA ASP A 164 30.31 20.59 9.50
C ASP A 164 31.44 21.20 10.36
N PRO A 165 32.69 21.30 9.84
CA PRO A 165 33.81 21.88 10.58
C PRO A 165 33.61 23.35 10.99
N LYS A 166 32.61 24.04 10.40
CA LYS A 166 32.25 25.42 10.80
C LYS A 166 31.39 25.47 12.06
N ASN A 167 30.84 24.34 12.51
CA ASN A 167 29.96 24.22 13.68
C ASN A 167 30.65 23.57 14.90
N THR A 168 31.94 23.20 14.80
CA THR A 168 32.79 22.67 15.88
C THR A 168 33.93 23.64 16.19
#